data_AF-A0A7K2E3S9-F1
#
_entry.id   AF-A0A7K2E3S9-F1
#
_cell.length_a   1.000
_cell.length_b   1.000
_cell.length_c   1.000
_cell.angle_alpha   90.00
_cell.angle_beta   90.00
_cell.angle_gamma   90.00
#
_symmetry.space_group_name_H-M   'P 1'
#
loop_
_entity.id
_entity.type
_entity.pdbx_description
1 polymer ?
#
loop_
_entity_poly.entity_id
_entity_poly.type
_entity_poly.pdbx_seq_one_letter_code
_entity_poly.pdbx_strand_id
1 'polypeptide(L)'
;MYDASMPNVLVRNVPEDVHRTLTQRARANGTSLQHYLSTELARLAETPTLDEVIARIERRSLGTVKFGQAVADLEEVRAEREQVLAEREQAQVER
;
A
#
# COMPACT_ATOMS: atom_id res chain seq x y z
N MET A 1 -32.67 -0.11 19.40
CA MET A 1 -31.54 0.81 19.60
C MET A 1 -30.47 0.40 18.60
N TYR A 2 -30.18 1.23 17.59
CA TYR A 2 -29.01 1.01 16.75
C TYR A 2 -27.80 1.43 17.58
N ASP A 3 -26.90 0.49 17.83
CA ASP A 3 -25.69 0.71 18.60
C ASP A 3 -24.82 1.76 17.90
N ALA A 4 -24.35 2.76 18.65
CA ALA A 4 -23.51 3.85 18.14
C ALA A 4 -22.15 3.35 17.61
N SER A 5 -21.87 2.04 17.72
CA SER A 5 -20.65 1.38 17.28
C SER A 5 -20.60 1.03 15.78
N MET A 6 -21.72 1.10 15.04
CA MET A 6 -21.74 0.80 13.61
C MET A 6 -21.86 2.07 12.75
N PRO A 7 -20.77 2.53 12.11
CA PRO A 7 -20.84 3.67 11.20
C PRO A 7 -21.75 3.36 10.02
N ASN A 8 -22.63 4.31 9.68
CA ASN A 8 -23.56 4.21 8.57
C ASN A 8 -23.46 5.44 7.67
N VAL A 9 -23.60 5.25 6.36
CA VAL A 9 -23.52 6.30 5.34
C VAL A 9 -24.80 6.30 4.52
N LEU A 10 -25.47 7.45 4.46
CA LEU A 10 -26.63 7.67 3.59
C LEU A 10 -26.21 8.48 2.36
N VAL A 11 -26.26 7.85 1.18
CA VAL A 11 -26.00 8.52 -0.10
C VAL A 11 -27.33 9.02 -0.68
N ARG A 12 -27.44 10.35 -0.85
CA ARG A 12 -28.65 11.00 -1.40
C ARG A 12 -28.43 11.40 -2.86
N ASN A 13 -29.53 11.57 -3.59
CA ASN A 13 -29.54 12.05 -4.98
C ASN A 13 -28.73 11.19 -5.95
N VAL A 14 -28.77 9.86 -5.79
CA VAL A 14 -28.17 8.93 -6.76
C VAL A 14 -29.05 8.92 -8.02
N PRO A 15 -28.49 9.21 -9.22
CA PRO A 15 -29.23 9.09 -10.46
C PRO A 15 -29.80 7.67 -10.66
N GLU A 16 -31.01 7.57 -11.22
CA GLU A 16 -31.73 6.29 -11.34
C GLU A 16 -30.97 5.26 -12.19
N ASP A 17 -30.30 5.73 -13.25
CA ASP A 17 -29.46 4.91 -14.10
C ASP A 17 -28.28 4.30 -13.32
N VAL A 18 -27.61 5.11 -12.49
CA VAL A 18 -26.52 4.66 -11.61
C VAL A 18 -27.03 3.64 -10.60
N HIS A 19 -28.15 3.94 -9.93
CA HIS A 19 -28.75 3.02 -8.96
C HIS A 19 -29.09 1.66 -9.58
N ARG A 20 -29.69 1.67 -10.78
CA ARG A 20 -30.03 0.45 -11.54
C ARG A 20 -28.78 -0.36 -11.90
N THR A 21 -27.74 0.30 -12.41
CA THR A 21 -26.48 -0.37 -12.76
C THR A 21 -25.82 -1.02 -11.55
N LEU A 22 -25.75 -0.31 -10.41
CA LEU A 22 -25.17 -0.85 -9.17
C LEU A 22 -25.98 -2.02 -8.63
N THR A 23 -27.32 -1.94 -8.69
CA THR A 23 -28.21 -3.05 -8.32
C THR A 23 -27.98 -4.29 -9.20
N GLN A 24 -27.83 -4.10 -10.51
CA GLN A 24 -27.54 -5.20 -11.44
C GLN A 24 -26.19 -5.86 -11.13
N ARG A 25 -25.14 -5.06 -10.86
CA ARG A 25 -23.82 -5.57 -10.47
C ARG A 25 -23.87 -6.34 -9.15
N ALA A 26 -24.59 -5.83 -8.14
CA ALA A 26 -24.76 -6.52 -6.85
C ALA A 26 -25.41 -7.90 -7.05
N ARG A 27 -26.51 -7.95 -7.83
CA ARG A 27 -27.20 -9.20 -8.19
C ARG A 27 -26.31 -10.18 -8.95
N ALA A 28 -25.52 -9.69 -9.91
CA ALA A 28 -24.58 -10.52 -10.67
C ALA A 28 -23.50 -11.16 -9.77
N ASN A 29 -23.12 -10.49 -8.68
CA ASN A 29 -22.20 -11.01 -7.67
C ASN A 29 -22.90 -11.80 -6.55
N GLY A 30 -24.22 -12.01 -6.62
CA GLY A 30 -24.99 -12.73 -5.58
C GLY A 30 -25.04 -12.00 -4.23
N THR A 31 -24.85 -10.68 -4.22
CA THR A 31 -24.79 -9.87 -2.98
C THR A 31 -25.94 -8.87 -2.91
N SER A 32 -26.29 -8.44 -1.69
CA SER A 32 -27.21 -7.32 -1.52
C SER A 32 -26.55 -6.02 -1.99
N LEU A 33 -27.36 -5.04 -2.44
CA LEU A 33 -26.84 -3.73 -2.85
C LEU A 33 -26.05 -3.05 -1.72
N GLN A 34 -26.54 -3.14 -0.49
CA GLN A 34 -25.85 -2.59 0.68
C GLN A 34 -24.47 -3.22 0.87
N HIS A 35 -24.38 -4.55 0.81
CA HIS A 35 -23.11 -5.24 0.96
C HIS A 35 -22.15 -4.89 -0.18
N TYR A 36 -22.63 -4.94 -1.43
CA TYR A 36 -21.85 -4.55 -2.61
C TYR A 36 -21.26 -3.14 -2.47
N LEU A 37 -22.08 -2.16 -2.09
CA LEU A 37 -21.62 -0.78 -1.88
C LEU A 37 -20.64 -0.66 -0.72
N SER A 38 -20.86 -1.38 0.39
CA SER A 38 -19.92 -1.36 1.51
C SER A 38 -18.53 -1.88 1.12
N THR A 39 -18.47 -2.93 0.29
CA THR A 39 -17.22 -3.48 -0.24
C THR A 39 -16.54 -2.51 -1.20
N GLU A 40 -17.29 -1.89 -2.11
CA GLU A 40 -16.72 -0.91 -3.05
C GLU A 40 -16.23 0.35 -2.33
N LEU A 41 -16.93 0.82 -1.29
CA LEU A 41 -16.48 1.94 -0.45
C LEU A 41 -15.23 1.57 0.35
N ALA A 42 -15.13 0.34 0.88
CA ALA A 42 -13.93 -0.14 1.55
C ALA A 42 -12.73 -0.15 0.60
N ARG A 43 -12.90 -0.69 -0.62
CA ARG A 43 -11.87 -0.69 -1.66
C ARG A 43 -11.44 0.74 -2.03
N LEU A 44 -12.38 1.67 -2.12
CA LEU A 44 -12.06 3.07 -2.38
C LEU A 44 -11.21 3.68 -1.27
N ALA A 45 -11.46 3.31 -0.01
CA ALA A 45 -10.71 3.79 1.15
C ALA A 45 -9.34 3.10 1.33
N GLU A 46 -9.11 1.92 0.74
CA GLU A 46 -7.83 1.21 0.82
C GLU A 46 -6.69 1.92 0.08
N THR A 47 -7.02 2.68 -0.98
CA THR A 47 -6.02 3.40 -1.78
C THR A 47 -5.87 4.83 -1.26
N PRO A 48 -4.74 5.18 -0.62
CA PRO A 48 -4.53 6.54 -0.15
C PRO A 48 -4.41 7.49 -1.34
N THR A 49 -4.98 8.67 -1.19
CA THR A 49 -4.81 9.78 -2.13
C THR A 49 -3.35 10.27 -2.13
N LEU A 50 -2.96 10.98 -3.19
CA LEU A 50 -1.61 11.56 -3.28
C LEU A 50 -1.30 12.47 -2.09
N ASP A 51 -2.26 13.31 -1.70
CA ASP A 51 -2.12 14.25 -0.58
C ASP A 51 -1.93 13.50 0.75
N GLU A 52 -2.66 12.40 0.96
CA GLU A 52 -2.48 11.55 2.14
C GLU A 52 -1.12 10.87 2.15
N VAL A 53 -0.61 10.46 0.99
CA VAL A 53 0.74 9.90 0.84
C VAL A 53 1.80 10.96 1.18
N ILE A 54 1.69 12.18 0.64
CA ILE A 54 2.62 13.29 0.93
C ILE A 54 2.59 13.63 2.41
N ALA A 55 1.40 13.83 3.00
CA ALA A 55 1.27 14.11 4.42
C ALA A 55 1.83 12.97 5.30
N ARG A 56 1.74 11.72 4.84
CA ARG A 56 2.36 10.57 5.52
C ARG A 56 3.90 10.61 5.43
N ILE A 57 4.46 11.04 4.30
CA ILE A 57 5.92 11.22 4.14
C ILE A 57 6.41 12.33 5.06
N GLU A 58 5.73 13.47 5.11
CA GLU A 58 6.08 14.60 5.96
C GLU A 58 6.02 14.28 7.45
N ARG A 59 5.01 13.49 7.89
CA ARG A 59 4.90 13.02 9.28
C ARG A 59 5.93 11.96 9.64
N ARG A 60 6.54 11.28 8.67
CA ARG A 60 7.58 10.31 8.95
C ARG A 60 8.85 11.08 9.27
N SER A 61 9.42 10.89 10.46
CA SER A 61 10.79 11.31 10.74
C SER A 61 11.73 10.51 9.85
N LEU A 62 11.98 11.02 8.65
CA LEU A 62 13.01 10.48 7.78
C LEU A 62 14.35 10.76 8.45
N GLY A 63 15.10 9.69 8.73
CA GLY A 63 16.47 9.85 9.20
C GLY A 63 17.26 10.65 8.17
N THR A 64 17.97 11.68 8.62
CA THR A 64 18.87 12.43 7.74
C THR A 64 20.22 11.71 7.71
N VAL A 65 20.68 11.32 6.53
CA VAL A 65 22.02 10.76 6.32
C VAL A 65 22.85 11.79 5.57
N LYS A 66 24.08 12.03 6.04
CA LYS A 66 25.04 12.89 5.31
C LYS A 66 25.51 12.14 4.07
N PHE A 67 25.64 12.85 2.94
CA PHE A 67 26.07 12.24 1.67
C PHE A 67 27.36 11.41 1.81
N GLY A 68 28.37 11.94 2.51
CA GLY A 68 29.63 11.22 2.75
C GLY A 68 29.45 9.93 3.55
N GLN A 69 28.50 9.89 4.49
CA GLN A 69 28.18 8.66 5.23
C GLN A 69 27.56 7.62 4.29
N ALA A 70 26.60 8.02 3.46
CA ALA A 70 25.96 7.11 2.51
C ALA A 70 26.95 6.53 1.49
N VAL A 71 27.95 7.31 1.08
CA VAL A 71 29.03 6.83 0.20
C VAL A 71 29.93 5.84 0.94
N ALA A 72 30.34 6.15 2.17
CA ALA A 72 31.16 5.26 2.98
C ALA A 72 30.46 3.90 3.23
N ASP A 73 29.18 3.93 3.60
CA ASP A 73 28.38 2.71 3.82
C ASP A 73 28.29 1.86 2.52
N LEU A 74 28.22 2.51 1.35
CA LEU A 74 28.20 1.82 0.06
C LEU A 74 29.56 1.21 -0.31
N GLU A 75 30.66 1.90 -0.01
CA GLU A 75 32.01 1.40 -0.24
C GLU A 75 32.31 0.18 0.64
N GLU A 76 31.89 0.22 1.91
CA GLU A 76 32.01 -0.89 2.85
C GLU A 76 31.30 -2.14 2.34
N VAL A 77 30.02 -2.02 1.96
CA VAL A 77 29.23 -3.15 1.41
C VAL A 77 29.83 -3.71 0.12
N ARG A 78 30.46 -2.87 -0.71
CA ARG A 78 31.13 -3.34 -1.94
C ARG A 78 32.39 -4.13 -1.62
N ALA A 79 33.22 -3.62 -0.70
CA ALA A 79 34.44 -4.29 -0.27
C ALA A 79 34.13 -5.66 0.34
N GLU A 80 33.10 -5.77 1.18
CA GLU A 80 32.64 -7.04 1.74
C GLU A 80 32.24 -8.04 0.64
N ARG A 81 31.50 -7.60 -0.38
CA ARG A 81 31.11 -8.46 -1.50
C ARG A 81 32.31 -8.94 -2.30
N GLU A 82 33.29 -8.07 -2.54
CA GLU A 82 34.51 -8.43 -3.26
C GLU A 82 35.33 -9.47 -2.48
N GLN A 83 35.44 -9.34 -1.15
CA GLN A 83 36.09 -10.33 -0.30
C GLN A 83 35.39 -11.69 -0.36
N VAL A 84 34.06 -11.72 -0.25
CA VAL A 84 33.28 -12.97 -0.33
C VAL A 84 33.43 -13.65 -1.69
N LEU A 85 33.55 -12.89 -2.78
CA LEU A 85 33.77 -13.45 -4.12
C LEU A 85 35.19 -14.03 -4.25
N ALA A 86 36.21 -13.32 -3.76
CA ALA A 86 37.59 -13.78 -3.78
C ALA A 86 37.79 -15.07 -2.94
N GLU A 87 37.16 -15.16 -1.77
CA GLU A 87 37.19 -16.36 -0.93
C GLU A 87 36.53 -17.57 -1.60
N ARG A 88 35.43 -17.35 -2.32
CA ARG A 88 34.75 -18.41 -3.10
C ARG A 88 35.58 -18.91 -4.27
N GLU A 89 36.28 -18.01 -4.96
CA GLU A 89 37.17 -18.37 -6.07
C GLU A 89 38.37 -19.18 -5.56
N GLN A 90 38.98 -18.77 -4.44
CA GLN A 90 40.09 -19.51 -3.82
C GLN A 90 39.68 -20.92 -3.37
N ALA A 91 38.52 -21.06 -2.75
CA ALA A 91 37.99 -22.36 -2.33
C ALA A 91 37.62 -23.30 -3.49
N GLN A 92 37.42 -22.78 -4.70
CA GLN A 92 37.19 -23.59 -5.91
C GLN A 92 38.49 -24.04 -6.58
N VAL A 93 39.58 -23.29 -6.43
CA VAL A 93 40.88 -23.59 -7.04
C VAL A 93 41.68 -24.63 -6.22
N GLU A 94 41.45 -24.73 -4.91
CA GLU A 94 42.11 -25.71 -4.03
C GLU A 94 41.45 -27.10 -3.97
N ARG A 95 40.45 -27.39 -4.82
CA ARG A 95 39.82 -28.71 -4.99
C ARG A 95 40.29 -29.43 -6.24
#